data_AF-A0A258V3H2-F1
#
_entry.id   AF-A0A258V3H2-F1
#
_cell.length_a   1.000
_cell.length_b   1.000
_cell.length_c   1.000
_cell.angle_alpha   90.00
_cell.angle_beta   90.00
_cell.angle_gamma   90.00
#
_symmetry.space_group_name_H-M   'P 1'
#
loop_
_entity.id
_entity.type
_entity.pdbx_description
1 polymer ?
#
loop_
_entity_poly.entity_id
_entity_poly.type
_entity_poly.pdbx_seq_one_letter_code
_entity_poly.pdbx_strand_id
1 'polypeptide(L)'
;MFHTAILSGPSEMSILLDCLAQVSSRPRYAFMVLSLIAEVADPHGEAGPFVRRGNQTQTLRDFLCDSLAPMGGRDPRRIALAERVKSDLILEDRMPTDPAAAAALVEEEVRERVRASGKTNLSRAVSELVGAGLLRRYYKGFAVDHENRGGQRHAVYVLQGMARCLLSHRMATPPPVRKSPVQGELRLF
;
A
#
# COMPACT_ATOMS: atom_id res chain seq x y z
N MET A 1 22.56 -30.38 37.02
CA MET A 1 23.01 -29.12 36.39
C MET A 1 21.88 -28.60 35.53
N PHE A 2 21.55 -27.32 35.68
CA PHE A 2 20.30 -26.72 35.25
C PHE A 2 20.13 -26.71 33.72
N HIS A 3 19.10 -27.39 33.21
CA HIS A 3 18.54 -27.09 31.90
C HIS A 3 17.83 -25.74 32.00
N THR A 4 18.47 -24.69 31.50
CA THR A 4 17.81 -23.39 31.34
C THR A 4 16.87 -23.55 30.16
N ALA A 5 15.58 -23.71 30.44
CA ALA A 5 14.55 -23.61 29.43
C ALA A 5 14.62 -22.21 28.83
N ILE A 6 14.96 -22.11 27.55
CA ILE A 6 14.78 -20.87 26.79
C ILE A 6 13.26 -20.71 26.65
N LEU A 7 12.65 -20.03 27.62
CA LEU A 7 11.33 -19.45 27.43
C LEU A 7 11.51 -18.33 26.41
N SER A 8 11.42 -18.68 25.12
CA SER A 8 11.35 -17.69 24.05
C SER A 8 10.07 -16.90 24.26
N GLY A 9 10.21 -15.70 24.84
CA GLY A 9 9.11 -14.75 24.92
C GLY A 9 8.53 -14.46 23.53
N PRO A 10 7.28 -13.98 23.45
CA PRO A 10 6.67 -13.65 22.18
C PRO A 10 7.59 -12.66 21.42
N SER A 11 7.90 -13.01 20.18
CA SER A 11 8.66 -12.14 19.28
C SER A 11 7.99 -10.75 19.16
N GLU A 12 8.76 -9.70 18.92
CA GLU A 12 8.19 -8.35 18.72
C GLU A 12 7.13 -8.34 17.60
N MET A 13 7.31 -9.19 16.59
CA MET A 13 6.36 -9.40 15.49
C MET A 13 5.02 -9.99 15.97
N SER A 14 5.04 -11.02 16.84
CA SER A 14 3.81 -11.63 17.34
C SER A 14 3.02 -10.65 18.20
N ILE A 15 3.70 -9.85 19.03
CA ILE A 15 3.06 -8.79 19.83
C ILE A 15 2.42 -7.74 18.92
N LEU A 16 3.11 -7.34 17.84
CA LEU A 16 2.55 -6.40 16.86
C LEU A 16 1.30 -6.97 16.17
N LEU A 17 1.34 -8.23 15.74
CA LEU A 17 0.19 -8.89 15.08
C LEU A 17 -1.01 -9.02 16.02
N ASP A 18 -0.78 -9.37 17.29
CA ASP A 18 -1.83 -9.45 18.31
C ASP A 18 -2.45 -8.08 18.59
N CYS A 19 -1.62 -7.03 18.68
CA CYS A 19 -2.08 -5.65 18.82
C CYS A 19 -2.96 -5.24 17.63
N LEU A 20 -2.50 -5.50 16.39
CA LEU A 20 -3.26 -5.17 15.19
C LEU A 20 -4.61 -5.90 15.10
N ALA A 21 -4.68 -7.14 15.58
CA ALA A 21 -5.92 -7.90 15.66
C ALA A 21 -6.96 -7.25 16.58
N GLN A 22 -6.53 -6.51 17.61
CA GLN A 22 -7.41 -5.85 18.57
C GLN A 22 -7.79 -4.42 18.14
N VAL A 23 -6.84 -3.67 17.55
CA VAL A 23 -7.02 -2.22 17.32
C VAL A 23 -7.51 -1.87 15.93
N SER A 24 -7.35 -2.75 14.95
CA SER A 24 -7.73 -2.46 13.56
C SER A 24 -8.94 -3.26 13.11
N SER A 25 -9.86 -2.59 12.42
CA SER A 25 -10.96 -3.24 11.70
C SER A 25 -10.48 -4.11 10.54
N ARG A 26 -9.23 -3.95 10.10
CA ARG A 26 -8.60 -4.72 9.02
C ARG A 26 -7.13 -5.04 9.35
N PRO A 27 -6.87 -5.99 10.27
CA PRO A 27 -5.52 -6.26 10.79
C PRO A 27 -4.48 -6.57 9.71
N ARG A 28 -4.86 -7.34 8.68
CA ARG A 28 -3.97 -7.66 7.54
C ARG A 28 -3.61 -6.43 6.71
N TYR A 29 -4.60 -5.56 6.45
CA TYR A 29 -4.39 -4.32 5.70
C TYR A 29 -3.52 -3.35 6.50
N ALA A 30 -3.77 -3.20 7.80
CA ALA A 30 -2.99 -2.37 8.70
C ALA A 30 -1.53 -2.84 8.79
N PHE A 31 -1.30 -4.16 8.91
CA PHE A 31 0.04 -4.73 8.86
C PHE A 31 0.77 -4.37 7.56
N MET A 32 0.11 -4.55 6.41
CA MET A 32 0.72 -4.21 5.12
C MET A 32 1.02 -2.72 4.96
N VAL A 33 0.15 -1.84 5.47
CA VAL A 33 0.42 -0.40 5.53
C VAL A 33 1.70 -0.13 6.33
N LEU A 34 1.84 -0.71 7.52
CA LEU A 34 3.04 -0.53 8.35
C LEU A 34 4.30 -1.08 7.65
N SER A 35 4.21 -2.25 7.02
CA SER A 35 5.34 -2.86 6.29
C SER A 35 5.79 -2.01 5.10
N LEU A 36 4.86 -1.47 4.31
CA LEU A 36 5.17 -0.58 3.19
C LEU A 36 5.75 0.75 3.67
N ILE A 37 5.28 1.27 4.81
CA ILE A 37 5.88 2.45 5.44
C ILE A 37 7.32 2.13 5.88
N ALA A 38 7.56 0.98 6.50
CA ALA A 38 8.89 0.57 6.95
C ALA A 38 9.88 0.38 5.80
N GLU A 39 9.41 -0.10 4.64
CA GLU A 39 10.22 -0.28 3.43
C GLU A 39 10.82 1.05 2.94
N VAL A 40 10.03 2.12 2.97
CA VAL A 40 10.42 3.44 2.46
C VAL A 40 10.82 4.44 3.55
N ALA A 41 10.78 4.01 4.81
CA ALA A 41 11.19 4.80 5.95
C ALA A 41 12.72 4.89 6.06
N ASP A 42 13.21 5.99 6.61
CA ASP A 42 14.60 6.17 7.02
C ASP A 42 14.94 5.33 8.29
N PRO A 43 16.20 5.32 8.76
CA PRO A 43 16.58 4.61 10.00
C PRO A 43 15.85 5.09 11.26
N HIS A 44 15.31 6.30 11.27
CA HIS A 44 14.51 6.84 12.37
C HIS A 44 13.05 6.38 12.29
N GLY A 45 12.63 5.76 11.20
CA GLY A 45 11.28 5.28 10.96
C GLY A 45 10.37 6.30 10.28
N GLU A 46 10.92 7.39 9.75
CA GLU A 46 10.18 8.42 9.03
C GLU A 46 10.10 8.10 7.54
N ALA A 47 8.88 8.10 6.99
CA ALA A 47 8.58 7.91 5.58
C ALA A 47 7.88 9.16 5.01
N GLY A 48 8.33 9.62 3.84
CA GLY A 48 7.73 10.70 3.08
C GLY A 48 8.41 12.06 3.23
N PRO A 49 7.81 13.15 2.72
CA PRO A 49 6.51 13.18 2.04
C PRO A 49 6.50 12.55 0.64
N PHE A 50 7.68 12.41 0.04
CA PHE A 50 7.86 11.82 -1.29
C PHE A 50 8.66 10.52 -1.20
N VAL A 51 8.30 9.57 -2.06
CA VAL A 51 8.95 8.27 -2.19
C VAL A 51 9.52 8.16 -3.60
N ARG A 52 10.74 7.65 -3.73
CA ARG A 52 11.40 7.37 -5.01
C ARG A 52 11.33 5.90 -5.34
N ARG A 53 10.81 5.57 -6.53
CA ARG A 53 10.81 4.20 -7.07
C ARG A 53 11.34 4.23 -8.50
N GLY A 54 12.56 3.75 -8.70
CA GLY A 54 13.26 3.89 -9.98
C GLY A 54 13.39 5.36 -10.38
N ASN A 55 12.91 5.73 -11.57
CA ASN A 55 12.96 7.10 -12.09
C ASN A 55 11.75 7.97 -11.70
N GLN A 56 10.77 7.44 -10.97
CA GLN A 56 9.57 8.18 -10.61
C GLN A 56 9.61 8.60 -9.14
N THR A 57 9.16 9.84 -8.88
CA THR A 57 8.93 10.36 -7.54
C THR A 57 7.44 10.62 -7.38
N GLN A 58 6.84 10.05 -6.35
CA GLN A 58 5.41 10.22 -6.06
C GLN A 58 5.19 10.52 -4.57
N THR A 59 4.01 11.02 -4.20
CA THR A 59 3.70 11.25 -2.79
C THR A 59 3.61 9.91 -2.04
N LEU A 60 3.95 9.91 -0.74
CA LEU A 60 3.83 8.72 0.11
C LEU A 60 2.41 8.14 0.07
N ARG A 61 1.39 9.00 0.05
CA ARG A 61 0.00 8.56 0.02
C ARG A 61 -0.34 7.82 -1.26
N ASP A 62 0.08 8.36 -2.41
CA ASP A 62 -0.17 7.71 -3.71
C ASP A 62 0.59 6.40 -3.81
N PHE A 63 1.85 6.37 -3.34
CA PHE A 63 2.66 5.15 -3.27
C PHE A 63 1.96 4.04 -2.49
N LEU A 64 1.42 4.35 -1.30
CA LEU A 64 0.71 3.38 -0.47
C LEU A 64 -0.58 2.92 -1.14
N CYS A 65 -1.35 3.83 -1.74
CA CYS A 65 -2.58 3.47 -2.44
C CYS A 65 -2.31 2.54 -3.64
N ASP A 66 -1.31 2.84 -4.46
CA ASP A 66 -0.94 2.02 -5.61
C ASP A 66 -0.37 0.66 -5.19
N SER A 67 0.47 0.62 -4.16
CA SER A 67 1.07 -0.62 -3.64
C SER A 67 0.05 -1.55 -2.99
N LEU A 68 -1.03 -1.00 -2.43
CA LEU A 68 -2.11 -1.77 -1.80
C LEU A 68 -3.24 -2.14 -2.77
N ALA A 69 -3.31 -1.54 -3.96
CA ALA A 69 -4.35 -1.83 -4.96
C ALA A 69 -4.44 -3.32 -5.37
N PRO A 70 -3.32 -4.07 -5.54
CA PRO A 70 -3.35 -5.49 -5.87
C PRO A 70 -4.01 -6.38 -4.81
N MET A 71 -4.12 -5.93 -3.55
CA MET A 71 -4.79 -6.70 -2.50
C MET A 71 -6.28 -6.91 -2.76
N GLY A 72 -6.92 -6.05 -3.55
CA GLY A 72 -8.30 -6.25 -4.01
C GLY A 72 -8.42 -7.26 -5.16
N GLY A 73 -7.30 -7.68 -5.77
CA GLY A 73 -7.26 -8.48 -6.99
C GLY A 73 -7.98 -9.83 -6.93
N ARG A 74 -7.95 -10.49 -5.77
CA ARG A 74 -8.59 -11.81 -5.54
C ARG A 74 -9.85 -11.72 -4.66
N ASP A 75 -10.30 -10.51 -4.34
CA ASP A 75 -11.48 -10.29 -3.51
C ASP A 75 -12.74 -10.43 -4.41
N PRO A 76 -13.73 -11.26 -4.06
CA PRO A 76 -15.04 -11.30 -4.72
C PRO A 76 -15.64 -9.90 -4.97
N ARG A 77 -15.29 -8.91 -4.13
CA ARG A 77 -15.67 -7.50 -4.30
C ARG A 77 -15.07 -6.83 -5.55
N ARG A 78 -13.85 -7.16 -5.97
CA ARG A 78 -13.27 -6.59 -7.19
C ARG A 78 -13.90 -7.21 -8.43
N ILE A 79 -14.19 -8.52 -8.40
CA ILE A 79 -14.94 -9.18 -9.47
C ILE A 79 -16.31 -8.51 -9.61
N ALA A 80 -17.04 -8.34 -8.49
CA ALA A 80 -18.32 -7.63 -8.49
C ALA A 80 -18.21 -6.16 -8.95
N LEU A 81 -17.12 -5.47 -8.60
CA LEU A 81 -16.85 -4.11 -9.08
C LEU A 81 -16.57 -4.08 -10.58
N ALA A 82 -15.82 -5.03 -11.12
CA ALA A 82 -15.53 -5.13 -12.55
C ALA A 82 -16.80 -5.39 -13.36
N GLU A 83 -17.67 -6.29 -12.89
CA GLU A 83 -18.98 -6.51 -13.51
C GLU A 83 -19.86 -5.24 -13.47
N ARG A 84 -19.87 -4.52 -12.36
CA ARG A 84 -20.59 -3.24 -12.25
C ARG A 84 -20.03 -2.17 -13.19
N VAL A 85 -18.71 -2.01 -13.23
CA VAL A 85 -18.04 -1.06 -14.13
C VAL A 85 -18.35 -1.38 -15.59
N LYS A 86 -18.32 -2.66 -15.96
CA LYS A 86 -18.69 -3.10 -17.30
C LYS A 86 -20.14 -2.76 -17.63
N SER A 87 -21.07 -3.01 -16.71
CA SER A 87 -22.49 -2.63 -16.88
C SER A 87 -22.66 -1.11 -17.02
N ASP A 88 -21.99 -0.31 -16.20
CA ASP A 88 -22.03 1.16 -16.26
C ASP A 88 -21.53 1.67 -17.62
N LEU A 89 -20.40 1.16 -18.11
CA LEU A 89 -19.82 1.56 -19.40
C LEU A 89 -20.70 1.17 -20.60
N ILE A 90 -21.44 0.06 -20.51
CA ILE A 90 -22.42 -0.34 -21.52
C ILE A 90 -23.64 0.60 -21.47
N LEU A 91 -24.14 0.93 -20.28
CA LEU A 91 -25.28 1.84 -20.11
C LEU A 91 -24.96 3.26 -20.57
N GLU A 92 -23.71 3.70 -20.42
CA GLU A 92 -23.21 5.01 -20.88
C GLU A 92 -22.80 5.03 -22.36
N ASP A 93 -22.90 3.91 -23.10
CA ASP A 93 -22.44 3.75 -24.49
C ASP A 93 -20.96 4.12 -24.70
N ARG A 94 -20.13 3.88 -23.68
CA ARG A 94 -18.68 4.17 -23.66
C ARG A 94 -17.82 2.96 -23.90
N MET A 95 -18.44 1.80 -24.15
CA MET A 95 -17.74 0.53 -24.28
C MET A 95 -17.17 0.35 -25.70
N PRO A 96 -15.84 0.17 -25.86
CA PRO A 96 -15.23 -0.07 -27.17
C PRO A 96 -15.72 -1.38 -27.80
N THR A 97 -15.81 -1.41 -29.14
CA THR A 97 -16.14 -2.62 -29.90
C THR A 97 -15.02 -3.65 -29.91
N ASP A 98 -13.76 -3.19 -29.83
CA ASP A 98 -12.61 -4.08 -29.70
C ASP A 98 -12.57 -4.72 -28.30
N PRO A 99 -12.63 -6.06 -28.19
CA PRO A 99 -12.62 -6.75 -26.91
C PRO A 99 -11.35 -6.50 -26.09
N ALA A 100 -10.20 -6.25 -26.73
CA ALA A 100 -8.95 -5.96 -26.00
C ALA A 100 -8.97 -4.54 -25.39
N ALA A 101 -9.36 -3.53 -26.18
CA ALA A 101 -9.56 -2.17 -25.69
C ALA A 101 -10.67 -2.09 -24.62
N ALA A 102 -11.75 -2.84 -24.78
CA ALA A 102 -12.82 -2.97 -23.79
C ALA A 102 -12.32 -3.51 -22.45
N ALA A 103 -11.53 -4.59 -22.47
CA ALA A 103 -10.95 -5.15 -21.25
C ALA A 103 -9.97 -4.17 -20.58
N ALA A 104 -9.16 -3.45 -21.36
CA ALA A 104 -8.24 -2.45 -20.85
C ALA A 104 -8.97 -1.26 -20.19
N LEU A 105 -10.05 -0.77 -20.80
CA LEU A 105 -10.86 0.32 -20.26
C LEU A 105 -11.54 -0.07 -18.94
N VAL A 106 -12.16 -1.26 -18.88
CA VAL A 106 -12.77 -1.78 -17.65
C VAL A 106 -11.72 -1.90 -16.55
N GLU A 107 -10.54 -2.43 -16.87
CA GLU A 107 -9.47 -2.59 -15.89
C GLU A 107 -8.91 -1.25 -15.40
N GLU A 108 -8.81 -0.21 -16.26
CA GLU A 108 -8.43 1.14 -15.81
C GLU A 108 -9.51 1.75 -14.90
N GLU A 109 -10.77 1.70 -15.28
CA GLU A 109 -11.88 2.27 -14.51
C GLU A 109 -12.05 1.55 -13.15
N VAL A 110 -11.90 0.22 -13.12
CA VAL A 110 -11.84 -0.57 -11.87
C VAL A 110 -10.66 -0.12 -11.03
N ARG A 111 -9.48 0.08 -11.63
CA ARG A 111 -8.28 0.55 -10.94
C ARG A 111 -8.49 1.94 -10.36
N GLU A 112 -9.10 2.87 -11.08
CA GLU A 112 -9.45 4.20 -10.59
C GLU A 112 -10.41 4.15 -9.40
N ARG A 113 -11.50 3.38 -9.49
CA ARG A 113 -12.47 3.22 -8.39
C ARG A 113 -11.86 2.53 -7.17
N VAL A 114 -10.94 1.58 -7.38
CA VAL A 114 -10.16 0.94 -6.30
C VAL A 114 -9.18 1.94 -5.68
N ARG A 115 -8.48 2.76 -6.47
CA ARG A 115 -7.61 3.84 -5.96
C ARG A 115 -8.40 4.86 -5.14
N ALA A 116 -9.57 5.28 -5.62
CA ALA A 116 -10.46 6.19 -4.89
C ALA A 116 -10.89 5.61 -3.53
N SER A 117 -11.33 4.35 -3.52
CA SER A 117 -11.67 3.63 -2.28
C SER A 117 -10.44 3.41 -1.38
N GLY A 118 -9.27 3.21 -2.00
CA GLY A 118 -7.97 3.04 -1.35
C GLY A 118 -7.56 4.25 -0.52
N LYS A 119 -7.86 5.48 -0.98
CA LYS A 119 -7.57 6.71 -0.23
C LYS A 119 -8.35 6.79 1.09
N THR A 120 -9.62 6.36 1.08
CA THR A 120 -10.48 6.33 2.27
C THR A 120 -10.07 5.20 3.21
N ASN A 121 -9.80 4.01 2.66
CA ASN A 121 -9.34 2.85 3.43
C ASN A 121 -7.99 3.12 4.13
N LEU A 122 -7.03 3.71 3.41
CA LEU A 122 -5.75 4.13 3.95
C LEU A 122 -5.94 5.16 5.07
N SER A 123 -6.79 6.16 4.85
CA SER A 123 -7.05 7.18 5.88
C SER A 123 -7.61 6.57 7.17
N ARG A 124 -8.55 5.62 7.05
CA ARG A 124 -9.12 4.91 8.20
C ARG A 124 -8.06 4.07 8.92
N ALA A 125 -7.33 3.24 8.19
CA ALA A 125 -6.29 2.39 8.76
C ALA A 125 -5.21 3.23 9.47
N VAL A 126 -4.76 4.32 8.84
CA VAL A 126 -3.80 5.26 9.45
C VAL A 126 -4.35 5.87 10.73
N SER A 127 -5.63 6.25 10.77
CA SER A 127 -6.24 6.78 12.01
C SER A 127 -6.29 5.74 13.13
N GLU A 128 -6.64 4.49 12.83
CA GLU A 128 -6.60 3.37 13.81
C GLU A 128 -5.17 3.15 14.33
N LEU A 129 -4.18 3.13 13.44
CA LEU A 129 -2.77 2.95 13.78
C LEU A 129 -2.19 4.11 14.61
N VAL A 130 -2.60 5.35 14.32
CA VAL A 130 -2.24 6.53 15.12
C VAL A 130 -2.88 6.46 16.51
N GLY A 131 -4.15 6.07 16.60
CA GLY A 131 -4.84 5.88 17.87
C GLY A 131 -4.20 4.79 18.74
N ALA A 132 -3.65 3.75 18.11
CA ALA A 132 -2.91 2.67 18.79
C ALA A 132 -1.45 3.02 19.14
N GLY A 133 -0.96 4.23 18.80
CA GLY A 133 0.42 4.62 19.06
C GLY A 133 1.48 3.89 18.20
N LEU A 134 1.05 3.22 17.13
CA LEU A 134 1.93 2.51 16.20
C LEU A 134 2.47 3.43 15.09
N LEU A 135 1.81 4.57 14.88
CA LEU A 135 2.16 5.53 13.84
C LEU A 135 1.97 6.96 14.33
N ARG A 136 2.85 7.87 13.91
CA ARG A 136 2.64 9.32 14.01
C ARG A 136 2.49 9.91 12.63
N ARG A 137 1.51 10.79 12.45
CA ARG A 137 1.25 11.51 11.18
C ARG A 137 1.52 12.99 11.36
N TYR A 138 2.24 13.58 10.43
CA TYR A 138 2.32 15.04 10.27
C TYR A 138 2.38 15.41 8.79
N TYR A 139 2.40 16.70 8.47
CA TYR A 139 2.34 17.16 7.09
C TYR A 139 3.44 18.19 6.78
N LYS A 140 4.18 17.97 5.70
CA LYS A 140 5.32 18.79 5.24
C LYS A 140 5.01 19.41 3.87
N GLY A 141 5.43 20.66 3.62
CA GLY A 141 5.12 21.43 2.41
C GLY A 141 4.82 22.90 2.70
N PHE A 142 4.76 23.74 1.67
CA PHE A 142 4.58 25.19 1.81
C PHE A 142 3.10 25.54 2.05
N ALA A 143 2.81 26.35 3.07
CA ALA A 143 1.49 26.88 3.36
C ALA A 143 1.52 28.40 3.09
N VAL A 144 0.67 28.89 2.19
CA VAL A 144 0.43 30.33 2.04
C VAL A 144 -1.06 30.54 2.21
N ASP A 145 -1.41 31.17 3.33
CA ASP A 145 -2.66 31.85 3.68
C ASP A 145 -3.96 31.26 3.12
N HIS A 146 -4.65 30.52 4.00
CA HIS A 146 -5.82 29.73 3.65
C HIS A 146 -7.13 30.37 4.13
N GLU A 147 -7.97 30.78 3.18
CA GLU A 147 -9.43 30.56 3.27
C GLU A 147 -9.90 29.35 2.44
N ASN A 148 -9.07 28.85 1.51
CA ASN A 148 -8.96 27.48 0.94
C ASN A 148 -8.27 27.59 -0.44
N ARG A 149 -6.93 27.53 -0.52
CA ARG A 149 -6.17 27.19 -1.76
C ARG A 149 -4.64 27.16 -1.56
N GLY A 150 -4.00 26.03 -1.90
CA GLY A 150 -2.93 26.11 -2.92
C GLY A 150 -1.53 25.56 -2.66
N GLY A 151 -1.17 25.08 -1.47
CA GLY A 151 0.12 24.40 -1.23
C GLY A 151 -0.12 23.06 -0.53
N GLN A 152 -0.15 21.96 -1.29
CA GLN A 152 -0.57 20.65 -0.76
C GLN A 152 0.46 20.15 0.28
N ARG A 153 0.17 20.32 1.56
CA ARG A 153 0.97 19.67 2.60
C ARG A 153 0.81 18.16 2.45
N HIS A 154 1.91 17.47 2.24
CA HIS A 154 1.92 16.03 2.00
C HIS A 154 2.15 15.27 3.30
N ALA A 155 1.51 14.12 3.43
CA ALA A 155 1.59 13.30 4.62
C ALA A 155 3.00 12.72 4.79
N VAL A 156 3.50 12.79 6.01
CA VAL A 156 4.68 12.10 6.50
C VAL A 156 4.24 11.17 7.62
N TYR A 157 4.70 9.92 7.58
CA TYR A 157 4.39 8.91 8.58
C TYR A 157 5.67 8.49 9.30
N VAL A 158 5.59 8.38 10.63
CA VAL A 158 6.71 7.93 11.46
C VAL A 158 6.28 6.70 12.23
N LEU A 159 7.01 5.59 12.09
CA LEU A 159 6.77 4.37 12.86
C LEU A 159 7.11 4.58 14.35
N GLN A 160 6.19 4.18 15.21
CA GLN A 160 6.24 4.37 16.65
C GLN A 160 6.05 3.05 17.39
N GLY A 161 6.49 3.01 18.65
CA GLY A 161 6.28 1.88 19.56
C GLY A 161 6.69 0.54 18.94
N MET A 162 5.80 -0.45 19.06
CA MET A 162 6.03 -1.82 18.60
C MET A 162 6.22 -1.91 17.08
N ALA A 163 5.64 -1.00 16.29
CA ALA A 163 5.77 -1.02 14.83
C ALA A 163 7.20 -0.76 14.35
N ARG A 164 8.08 -0.24 15.22
CA ARG A 164 9.50 -0.05 14.91
C ARG A 164 10.25 -1.36 14.67
N CYS A 165 9.74 -2.50 15.16
CA CYS A 165 10.34 -3.81 14.89
C CYS A 165 10.42 -4.13 13.39
N LEU A 166 9.54 -3.51 12.57
CA LEU A 166 9.53 -3.64 11.11
C LEU A 166 10.74 -2.98 10.42
N LEU A 167 11.40 -2.01 11.07
CA LEU A 167 12.60 -1.37 10.51
C LEU A 167 13.79 -2.33 10.46
N SER A 168 13.93 -3.18 11.49
CA SER A 168 14.97 -4.21 11.58
C SER A 168 14.74 -5.35 10.59
N HIS A 169 13.49 -5.53 10.19
CA HIS A 169 13.04 -6.62 9.32
C HIS A 169 12.80 -6.18 7.89
N ARG A 170 13.40 -5.05 7.45
CA ARG A 170 13.32 -4.52 6.08
C ARG A 170 13.32 -5.69 5.12
N MET A 171 12.13 -6.01 4.61
CA MET A 171 11.94 -7.17 3.76
C MET A 171 12.90 -6.95 2.60
N ALA A 172 13.91 -7.82 2.48
CA ALA A 172 14.82 -7.76 1.35
C ALA A 172 13.94 -7.75 0.11
N THR A 173 13.91 -6.61 -0.59
CA THR A 173 13.14 -6.48 -1.82
C THR A 173 13.60 -7.65 -2.70
N PRO A 174 12.72 -8.59 -3.09
CA PRO A 174 13.17 -9.65 -3.98
C PRO A 174 13.73 -8.95 -5.22
N PRO A 175 14.96 -9.28 -5.65
CA PRO A 175 15.54 -8.67 -6.83
C PRO A 175 14.56 -8.85 -7.98
N PRO A 176 14.43 -7.86 -8.90
CA PRO A 176 13.54 -8.00 -10.04
C PRO A 176 13.83 -9.35 -10.69
N VAL A 177 12.80 -10.19 -10.80
CA VAL A 177 12.89 -11.49 -11.46
C VAL A 177 13.40 -11.22 -12.86
N ARG A 178 14.69 -11.43 -13.10
CA ARG A 178 15.24 -11.44 -14.45
C ARG A 178 14.49 -12.56 -15.16
N LYS A 179 13.68 -12.23 -16.16
CA LYS A 179 13.12 -13.24 -17.06
C LYS A 179 14.31 -14.01 -17.63
N SER A 180 14.49 -15.25 -17.20
CA SER A 180 15.46 -16.15 -17.81
C SER A 180 15.17 -16.18 -19.31
N PRO A 181 16.18 -16.05 -20.19
CA PRO A 181 15.94 -16.24 -21.61
C PRO A 181 15.33 -17.64 -21.79
N VAL A 182 14.13 -17.69 -22.37
CA VAL A 182 13.50 -18.95 -22.71
C VAL A 182 14.34 -19.57 -23.82
N GLN A 183 14.90 -20.74 -23.54
CA GLN A 183 15.63 -21.53 -24.53
C GLN A 183 14.69 -21.85 -25.69
N GLY A 184 14.88 -21.21 -26.85
CA GLY A 184 14.07 -21.45 -28.06
C GLY A 184 13.85 -20.27 -29.00
N GLU A 185 14.22 -19.03 -28.65
CA GLU A 185 14.16 -17.92 -29.62
C GLU A 185 15.30 -18.01 -30.64
N LEU A 186 15.03 -18.70 -31.76
CA LEU A 186 15.78 -18.54 -33.00
C LEU A 186 15.61 -17.08 -33.47
N ARG A 187 16.65 -16.27 -33.24
CA ARG A 187 16.82 -15.01 -33.98
C ARG A 187 17.18 -15.37 -35.42
N LEU A 188 16.19 -15.29 -36.30
CA LEU A 188 16.43 -15.20 -37.73
C LEU A 188 17.01 -13.82 -38.03
N PHE A 189 18.30 -13.78 -38.36
CA PHE A 189 18.93 -12.73 -39.15
C PHE A 189 19.67 -13.42 -40.29
#